data_AF-A0A1Y1SC38-F1
#
_entry.id   AF-A0A1Y1SC38-F1
#
_cell.length_a   1.000
_cell.length_b   1.000
_cell.length_c   1.000
_cell.angle_alpha   90.00
_cell.angle_beta   90.00
_cell.angle_gamma   90.00
#
_symmetry.space_group_name_H-M   'P 1'
#
loop_
_entity.id
_entity.type
_entity.pdbx_description
1 polymer ?
#
loop_
_entity_poly.entity_id
_entity_poly.type
_entity_poly.pdbx_seq_one_letter_code
_entity_poly.pdbx_strand_id
1 'polypeptide(L)'
;MKTVDRLELLKDTVQNAIDNGATSVEQVHQYIAALPFETLEKLGFFEERAGQLKTKQADTIGIAYDAVRTINRQVGQIFSDIFGQIEDVQIMAKNMAKRGKRGQ
;
A
#
# COMPACT_ATOMS: atom_id res chain seq x y z
N MET A 1 -20.01 14.60 8.62
CA MET A 1 -18.92 14.35 7.64
C MET A 1 -19.38 14.82 6.28
N LYS A 2 -18.53 15.58 5.59
CA LYS A 2 -18.74 15.90 4.18
C LYS A 2 -18.60 14.61 3.36
N THR A 3 -19.19 14.58 2.16
CA THR A 3 -19.08 13.41 1.27
C THR A 3 -17.63 13.07 0.93
N VAL A 4 -16.77 14.09 0.79
CA VAL A 4 -15.34 13.94 0.50
C VAL A 4 -14.61 13.20 1.64
N ASP A 5 -14.85 13.57 2.91
CA ASP A 5 -14.27 12.87 4.07
C ASP A 5 -14.61 11.37 4.10
N ARG A 6 -15.82 11.00 3.65
CA ARG A 6 -16.24 9.59 3.59
C ARG A 6 -15.52 8.83 2.48
N LEU A 7 -15.24 9.49 1.37
CA LEU A 7 -14.49 8.91 0.26
C LEU A 7 -13.01 8.73 0.64
N GLU A 8 -12.43 9.68 1.35
CA GLU A 8 -11.07 9.57 1.90
C GLU A 8 -10.96 8.37 2.84
N LEU A 9 -11.91 8.24 3.79
CA LEU A 9 -11.94 7.12 4.72
C LEU A 9 -12.08 5.76 4.02
N LEU A 10 -12.93 5.68 2.98
CA LEU A 10 -13.08 4.46 2.19
C LEU A 10 -11.78 4.12 1.45
N LYS A 11 -11.15 5.12 0.83
CA LYS A 11 -9.86 4.98 0.15
C LYS A 11 -8.80 4.45 1.13
N ASP A 12 -8.69 5.02 2.33
CA ASP A 12 -7.75 4.56 3.37
C ASP A 12 -8.06 3.11 3.80
N THR A 13 -9.34 2.77 3.96
CA THR A 13 -9.76 1.41 4.33
C THR A 13 -9.33 0.39 3.28
N VAL A 14 -9.56 0.69 2.00
CA VAL A 14 -9.16 -0.18 0.89
C VAL A 14 -7.64 -0.28 0.77
N GLN A 15 -6.93 0.85 0.87
CA GLN A 15 -5.48 0.88 0.80
C GLN A 15 -4.85 0.02 1.91
N ASN A 16 -5.34 0.14 3.15
CA ASN A 16 -4.89 -0.68 4.27
C ASN A 16 -5.20 -2.17 4.07
N ALA A 17 -6.37 -2.51 3.52
CA ALA A 17 -6.71 -3.90 3.23
C ALA A 17 -5.76 -4.51 2.19
N ILE A 18 -5.38 -3.75 1.16
CA ILE A 18 -4.42 -4.18 0.14
C ILE A 18 -3.03 -4.36 0.75
N ASP A 19 -2.54 -3.41 1.56
CA ASP A 19 -1.22 -3.50 2.20
C ASP A 19 -1.12 -4.70 3.17
N ASN A 20 -2.18 -4.94 3.94
CA ASN A 20 -2.28 -6.09 4.83
C ASN A 20 -2.34 -7.41 4.04
N GLY A 21 -3.07 -7.41 2.93
CA GLY A 21 -3.13 -8.54 2.00
C GLY A 21 -1.76 -8.86 1.42
N ALA A 22 -1.06 -7.86 0.86
CA ALA A 22 0.28 -8.00 0.32
C ALA A 22 1.25 -8.58 1.37
N THR A 23 1.19 -8.09 2.61
CA THR A 23 2.00 -8.59 3.73
C THR A 23 1.69 -10.05 4.07
N SER A 24 0.41 -10.43 4.07
CA SER A 24 0.00 -11.80 4.38
C SER A 24 0.49 -12.78 3.30
N VAL A 25 0.32 -12.44 2.01
CA VAL A 25 0.77 -13.32 0.91
C VAL A 25 2.29 -13.35 0.82
N GLU A 26 2.97 -12.23 1.09
CA GLU A 26 4.43 -12.19 1.21
C GLU A 26 4.94 -13.20 2.23
N GLN A 27 4.39 -13.18 3.46
CA GLN A 27 4.79 -14.11 4.52
C GLN A 27 4.61 -15.57 4.10
N VAL A 28 3.51 -15.90 3.42
CA VAL A 28 3.26 -17.25 2.90
C VAL A 28 4.31 -17.63 1.85
N HIS A 29 4.60 -16.75 0.89
CA HIS A 29 5.61 -17.02 -0.14
C HIS A 29 7.02 -17.16 0.45
N GLN A 30 7.40 -16.30 1.41
CA GLN A 30 8.67 -16.37 2.13
C GLN A 30 8.81 -17.71 2.86
N TYR A 31 7.77 -18.13 3.58
CA TYR A 31 7.75 -19.40 4.30
C TYR A 31 7.95 -20.59 3.35
N ILE A 32 7.16 -20.65 2.27
CA ILE A 32 7.25 -21.75 1.30
C ILE A 32 8.64 -21.76 0.64
N ALA A 33 9.18 -20.59 0.28
CA ALA A 33 10.50 -20.47 -0.34
C ALA A 33 11.65 -20.87 0.60
N ALA A 34 11.45 -20.80 1.92
CA ALA A 34 12.46 -21.21 2.90
C ALA A 34 12.55 -22.73 3.08
N LEU A 35 11.46 -23.48 2.85
CA LEU A 35 11.37 -24.93 3.12
C LEU A 35 12.49 -25.78 2.47
N PRO A 36 12.88 -25.57 1.20
CA PRO A 36 13.96 -26.36 0.58
C PRO A 36 15.30 -26.14 1.30
N PHE A 37 15.59 -24.90 1.70
CA PHE A 37 16.83 -24.57 2.40
C PHE A 37 16.85 -25.18 3.80
N GLU A 38 15.76 -25.12 4.55
CA GLU A 38 15.66 -25.75 5.87
C GLU A 38 15.83 -27.27 5.80
N THR A 39 15.37 -27.89 4.71
CA THR A 39 15.54 -29.32 4.47
C THR A 39 17.01 -29.66 4.17
N LEU A 40 17.67 -28.89 3.31
CA LEU A 40 19.10 -29.04 3.04
C LEU A 40 19.95 -28.86 4.30
N GLU A 41 19.53 -27.94 5.18
CA GLU A 41 20.18 -27.70 6.46
C GLU A 41 20.08 -28.91 7.40
N LYS A 42 18.88 -29.47 7.54
CA LYS A 42 18.64 -30.67 8.36
C LYS A 42 19.39 -31.90 7.85
N LEU A 43 19.60 -32.01 6.55
CA LEU A 43 20.32 -33.12 5.91
C LEU A 43 21.85 -32.95 5.97
N GLY A 44 22.36 -31.84 6.52
CA GLY A 44 23.80 -31.56 6.59
C GLY A 44 24.43 -31.12 5.27
N PHE A 45 23.62 -30.76 4.27
CA PHE A 45 24.06 -30.27 2.96
C PHE A 45 24.12 -28.74 2.87
N PHE A 46 24.07 -28.03 4.01
CA PHE A 46 24.13 -26.57 4.01
C PHE A 46 25.56 -26.06 3.89
N GLU A 47 25.95 -25.74 2.67
CA GLU A 47 27.15 -24.96 2.38
C GLU A 47 26.87 -23.46 2.57
N GLU A 48 27.91 -22.65 2.84
CA GLU A 48 27.82 -21.19 2.98
C GLU A 48 27.06 -20.52 1.83
N ARG A 49 27.20 -21.05 0.60
CA ARG A 49 26.51 -20.59 -0.60
C ARG A 49 24.98 -20.78 -0.55
N ALA A 50 24.49 -21.81 0.15
CA ALA A 50 23.06 -22.05 0.31
C ALA A 50 22.40 -20.96 1.19
N GLY A 51 23.10 -20.48 2.22
CA GLY A 51 22.65 -19.35 3.05
C GLY A 51 22.49 -18.06 2.25
N GLN A 52 23.47 -17.73 1.41
CA GLN A 52 23.41 -16.56 0.54
C GLN A 52 22.26 -16.63 -0.48
N LEU A 53 21.98 -17.83 -1.02
CA LEU A 53 20.86 -18.07 -1.93
C LEU A 53 19.51 -17.93 -1.24
N LYS A 54 19.37 -18.44 0.00
CA LYS A 54 18.17 -18.26 0.83
C LYS A 54 17.85 -16.79 1.03
N THR A 55 18.85 -15.98 1.41
CA THR A 55 18.69 -14.53 1.59
C THR A 55 18.30 -13.85 0.28
N LYS A 56 19.00 -14.11 -0.83
CA LYS A 56 18.66 -13.53 -2.14
C LYS A 56 17.23 -13.84 -2.58
N GLN A 57 16.77 -15.06 -2.32
CA GLN A 57 15.40 -15.44 -2.64
C GLN A 57 14.39 -14.67 -1.78
N ALA A 58 14.67 -14.53 -0.48
CA ALA A 58 13.83 -13.73 0.41
C ALA A 58 13.77 -12.26 -0.03
N ASP A 59 14.91 -11.65 -0.36
CA ASP A 59 14.97 -10.27 -0.85
C ASP A 59 14.15 -10.09 -2.14
N THR A 60 14.25 -11.06 -3.05
CA THR A 60 13.53 -11.02 -4.34
C THR A 60 12.01 -11.03 -4.13
N ILE A 61 11.52 -11.87 -3.21
CA ILE A 61 10.10 -11.91 -2.85
C ILE A 61 9.68 -10.56 -2.25
N GLY A 62 10.48 -10.01 -1.33
CA GLY A 62 10.21 -8.71 -0.72
C GLY A 62 10.09 -7.59 -1.75
N ILE A 63 11.01 -7.51 -2.70
CA ILE A 63 10.98 -6.53 -3.81
C ILE A 63 9.67 -6.60 -4.59
N ALA A 64 9.18 -7.81 -4.88
CA ALA A 64 7.92 -7.97 -5.61
C ALA A 64 6.72 -7.41 -4.83
N TYR A 65 6.66 -7.67 -3.52
CA TYR A 65 5.57 -7.16 -2.69
C TYR A 65 5.69 -5.67 -2.37
N ASP A 66 6.91 -5.14 -2.27
CA ASP A 66 7.14 -3.70 -2.15
C ASP A 66 6.70 -2.93 -3.40
N ALA A 67 6.83 -3.53 -4.58
CA ALA A 67 6.26 -2.97 -5.80
C ALA A 67 4.71 -2.89 -5.71
N VAL A 68 4.05 -3.95 -5.21
CA VAL A 68 2.59 -3.94 -4.99
C VAL A 68 2.18 -2.82 -4.04
N ARG A 69 2.86 -2.70 -2.89
CA ARG A 69 2.60 -1.62 -1.91
C ARG A 69 2.85 -0.23 -2.49
N THR A 70 3.88 -0.09 -3.32
CA THR A 70 4.21 1.18 -3.98
C THR A 70 3.10 1.61 -4.93
N ILE A 71 2.59 0.68 -5.75
CA ILE A 71 1.45 0.95 -6.63
C ILE A 71 0.21 1.31 -5.81
N ASN A 72 -0.06 0.58 -4.72
CA ASN A 72 -1.19 0.85 -3.83
C ASN A 72 -1.15 2.29 -3.26
N ARG A 73 0.01 2.73 -2.77
CA ARG A 73 0.21 4.11 -2.28
C ARG A 73 0.08 5.15 -3.39
N GLN A 74 0.61 4.89 -4.58
CA GLN A 74 0.49 5.81 -5.71
C GLN A 74 -0.97 6.02 -6.13
N VAL A 75 -1.73 4.93 -6.21
CA VAL A 75 -3.17 4.99 -6.51
C VAL A 75 -3.91 5.75 -5.42
N GLY A 76 -3.62 5.50 -4.15
CA GLY A 76 -4.18 6.26 -3.03
C GLY A 76 -3.90 7.76 -3.11
N GLN A 77 -2.65 8.14 -3.42
CA GLN A 77 -2.28 9.55 -3.56
C GLN A 77 -3.08 10.24 -4.67
N ILE A 78 -3.27 9.58 -5.82
CA ILE A 78 -4.09 10.12 -6.92
C ILE A 78 -5.52 10.41 -6.45
N PHE A 79 -6.13 9.51 -5.69
CA PHE A 79 -7.48 9.73 -5.16
C PHE A 79 -7.52 10.88 -4.15
N SER A 80 -6.56 10.97 -3.21
CA SER A 80 -6.48 12.08 -2.26
C SER A 80 -6.32 13.43 -2.98
N ASP A 81 -5.52 13.49 -4.05
CA ASP A 81 -5.35 14.71 -4.84
C ASP A 81 -6.67 15.14 -5.52
N ILE A 82 -7.43 14.19 -6.07
CA ILE A 82 -8.75 14.45 -6.68
C ILE A 82 -9.74 14.95 -5.62
N PHE A 83 -9.77 14.30 -4.45
CA PHE A 83 -10.68 14.65 -3.36
C PHE A 83 -10.39 16.05 -2.81
N GLY A 84 -9.11 16.41 -2.64
CA GLY A 84 -8.69 17.75 -2.24
C GLY A 84 -9.14 18.83 -3.22
N GLN A 85 -8.96 18.61 -4.54
CA GLN A 85 -9.42 19.55 -5.57
C GLN A 85 -10.93 19.77 -5.53
N ILE A 86 -11.71 18.70 -5.33
CA ILE A 86 -13.17 18.80 -5.22
C ILE A 86 -13.57 19.61 -3.98
N GLU A 87 -12.91 19.39 -2.84
CA GLU A 87 -13.19 20.14 -1.61
C GLU A 87 -12.87 21.62 -1.77
N ASP A 88 -11.73 21.96 -2.38
CA ASP A 88 -11.33 23.35 -2.63
C ASP A 88 -12.35 24.10 -3.48
N VAL A 89 -12.81 23.48 -4.58
CA VAL A 89 -13.86 24.05 -5.44
C VAL A 89 -15.14 24.31 -4.66
N GLN A 90 -15.57 23.38 -3.80
CA GLN A 90 -16.76 23.55 -2.97
C GLN A 90 -16.60 24.70 -1.95
N ILE A 91 -15.43 24.82 -1.33
CA ILE A 91 -15.12 25.89 -0.39
C ILE A 91 -15.14 27.25 -1.10
N MET A 92 -14.50 27.36 -2.28
CA MET A 92 -14.50 28.58 -3.07
C MET A 92 -15.91 29.01 -3.48
N ALA A 93 -16.71 28.08 -4.00
CA ALA A 93 -18.10 28.35 -4.38
C ALA A 93 -18.93 28.86 -3.19
N LYS A 94 -18.78 28.24 -2.01
CA LYS A 94 -19.48 28.66 -0.78
C LYS A 94 -19.07 30.05 -0.33
N ASN A 95 -17.78 30.38 -0.42
CA ASN A 95 -17.26 31.70 -0.05
C ASN A 95 -17.74 32.79 -1.02
N MET A 96 -17.77 32.52 -2.33
CA MET A 96 -18.32 33.44 -3.33
C MET A 96 -19.82 33.72 -3.11
N ALA A 97 -20.62 32.67 -2.89
CA ALA A 97 -22.04 32.81 -2.58
C ALA A 97 -22.30 33.64 -1.31
N LYS A 98 -21.46 33.46 -0.27
CA LYS A 98 -21.55 34.23 0.97
C LYS A 98 -21.18 35.71 0.79
N ARG A 99 -20.22 36.03 -0.07
CA ARG A 99 -19.85 37.41 -0.41
C ARG A 99 -20.96 38.10 -1.21
N GLY A 100 -21.54 37.43 -2.21
CA GLY A 100 -22.65 37.97 -3.00
C GLY A 100 -23.90 38.32 -2.17
N LYS A 101 -24.17 37.56 -1.10
CA LYS A 101 -25.28 37.84 -0.16
C LYS A 101 -25.03 38.96 0.84
N ARG A 102 -23.79 39.41 1.03
CA ARG A 102 -23.43 40.50 1.98
C ARG A 102 -23.29 41.87 1.32
N GLY A 103 -23.28 41.91 -0.02
CA GLY A 103 -23.25 43.14 -0.81
C GLY A 103 -24.62 43.60 -1.32
N GLN A 104 -25.71 42.97 -0.86
CA GLN A 104 -27.10 43.40 -1.01
C GLN A 104 -27.65 43.84 0.34
#